data_AF-A0A821PM96-F1
#
_entry.id   AF-A0A821PM96-F1
#
_cell.length_a   1.000
_cell.length_b   1.000
_cell.length_c   1.000
_cell.angle_alpha   90.00
_cell.angle_beta   90.00
_cell.angle_gamma   90.00
#
_symmetry.space_group_name_H-M   'P 1'
#
loop_
_entity.id
_entity.type
_entity.pdbx_description
1 polymer ?
#
loop_
_entity_poly.entity_id
_entity_poly.type
_entity_poly.pdbx_seq_one_letter_code
_entity_poly.pdbx_strand_id
1 'polypeptide(L)'
;MLEQFISSTTNHFLLPLQTIRDTTQANALLSAKQTNILVYFLYEYSIANVAPLQYDDCDCGYSAKCIKQSSIYGYPNLTVLFSIPGQYVGCFPLESLLQSTLECFYNQTCVDILHSYLVFNSSMNVTALD
;
A
#
# COMPACT_ATOMS: atom_id res chain seq x y z
N MET A 1 -37.00 -1.77 4.64
CA MET A 1 -36.53 -0.71 3.71
C MET A 1 -35.09 -0.29 4.05
N LEU A 2 -34.79 0.19 5.27
CA LEU A 2 -33.42 0.56 5.66
C LEU A 2 -32.42 -0.61 5.60
N GLU A 3 -32.74 -1.77 6.19
CA GLU A 3 -31.86 -2.96 6.16
C GLU A 3 -31.54 -3.45 4.75
N GLN A 4 -32.55 -3.44 3.87
CA GLN A 4 -32.37 -3.80 2.46
C GLN A 4 -31.47 -2.80 1.73
N PHE A 5 -31.61 -1.51 2.03
CA PHE A 5 -30.74 -0.48 1.47
C PHE A 5 -29.29 -0.66 1.94
N ILE A 6 -29.06 -0.85 3.24
CA ILE A 6 -27.72 -1.08 3.80
C ILE A 6 -27.08 -2.32 3.17
N SER A 7 -27.80 -3.44 3.13
CA SER A 7 -27.30 -4.69 2.55
C SER A 7 -27.01 -4.57 1.06
N SER A 8 -27.93 -4.01 0.28
CA SER A 8 -27.77 -3.85 -1.18
C SER A 8 -26.61 -2.92 -1.51
N THR A 9 -26.48 -1.81 -0.80
CA THR A 9 -25.39 -0.85 -1.00
C THR A 9 -24.05 -1.50 -0.68
N THR A 10 -23.95 -2.17 0.47
CA THR A 10 -22.73 -2.89 0.87
C THR A 10 -22.30 -3.90 -0.20
N ASN A 11 -23.23 -4.71 -0.71
CA ASN A 11 -22.91 -5.71 -1.73
C ASN A 11 -22.49 -5.08 -3.06
N HIS A 12 -23.14 -3.99 -3.48
CA HIS A 12 -22.76 -3.27 -4.70
C HIS A 12 -21.37 -2.63 -4.60
N PHE A 13 -20.90 -2.26 -3.40
CA PHE A 13 -19.54 -1.80 -3.20
C PHE A 13 -18.53 -2.94 -3.08
N LEU A 14 -18.85 -4.00 -2.34
CA LEU A 14 -17.92 -5.10 -2.09
C LEU A 14 -17.65 -5.93 -3.34
N LEU A 15 -18.66 -6.14 -4.19
CA LEU A 15 -18.53 -7.00 -5.36
C LEU A 15 -17.43 -6.50 -6.33
N PRO A 16 -17.42 -5.22 -6.78
CA PRO A 16 -16.34 -4.70 -7.61
C PRO A 16 -14.96 -4.82 -6.97
N LEU A 17 -14.85 -4.55 -5.66
CA LEU A 17 -13.58 -4.64 -4.94
C LEU A 17 -13.05 -6.08 -4.92
N GLN A 18 -13.93 -7.04 -4.69
CA GLN A 18 -13.60 -8.46 -4.75
C GLN A 18 -13.17 -8.86 -6.17
N THR A 19 -13.92 -8.43 -7.19
CA THR A 19 -13.55 -8.71 -8.59
C THR A 19 -12.19 -8.13 -8.96
N ILE A 20 -11.87 -6.91 -8.54
CA ILE A 20 -10.55 -6.32 -8.76
C ILE A 20 -9.47 -7.16 -8.09
N ARG A 21 -9.64 -7.52 -6.81
CA ARG A 21 -8.68 -8.37 -6.07
C ARG A 21 -8.44 -9.70 -6.77
N ASP A 22 -9.50 -10.43 -7.06
CA ASP A 22 -9.43 -11.77 -7.63
C ASP A 22 -8.80 -11.72 -9.03
N THR A 23 -9.17 -10.73 -9.84
CA THR A 23 -8.58 -10.53 -11.18
C THR A 23 -7.10 -10.15 -11.10
N THR A 24 -6.71 -9.26 -10.18
CA THR A 24 -5.29 -8.88 -10.00
C THR A 24 -4.42 -10.06 -9.59
N GLN A 25 -4.90 -10.89 -8.65
CA GLN A 25 -4.16 -12.07 -8.20
C GLN A 25 -4.10 -13.16 -9.28
N ALA A 26 -5.24 -13.50 -9.89
CA ALA A 26 -5.33 -14.58 -10.87
C ALA A 26 -4.51 -14.30 -12.13
N ASN A 27 -4.34 -13.03 -12.50
CA ASN A 27 -3.51 -12.63 -13.63
C ASN A 27 -2.07 -12.28 -13.24
N ALA A 28 -1.69 -12.45 -11.96
CA ALA A 28 -0.37 -12.09 -11.42
C ALA A 28 0.07 -10.67 -11.84
N LEU A 29 -0.86 -9.71 -11.82
CA LEU A 29 -0.57 -8.36 -12.28
C LEU A 29 0.48 -7.71 -11.40
N LEU A 30 1.38 -6.96 -12.02
CA LEU A 30 2.40 -6.19 -11.32
C LEU A 30 1.80 -4.91 -10.74
N SER A 31 1.97 -4.68 -9.44
CA SER A 31 1.69 -3.37 -8.84
C SER A 31 2.60 -2.33 -9.49
N ALA A 32 2.05 -1.19 -9.90
CA ALA A 32 2.82 -0.10 -10.51
C ALA A 32 3.94 0.44 -9.59
N LYS A 33 3.82 0.24 -8.28
CA LYS A 33 4.84 0.58 -7.27
C LYS A 33 5.70 -0.62 -6.86
N GLN A 34 5.56 -1.75 -7.55
CA GLN A 34 6.25 -3.02 -7.28
C GLN A 34 6.10 -3.49 -5.82
N THR A 35 4.95 -3.19 -5.21
CA THR A 35 4.66 -3.54 -3.81
C THR A 35 4.25 -5.00 -3.63
N ASN A 36 4.11 -5.77 -4.71
CA ASN A 36 3.81 -7.21 -4.69
C ASN A 36 4.96 -8.10 -5.16
N ILE A 37 6.04 -7.54 -5.71
CA ILE A 37 7.21 -8.31 -6.17
C ILE A 37 8.51 -7.61 -5.78
N LEU A 38 9.58 -8.38 -5.66
CA LEU A 38 10.95 -7.91 -5.63
C LEU A 38 11.63 -8.31 -6.95
N VAL A 39 12.25 -7.34 -7.62
CA VAL A 39 13.08 -7.56 -8.80
C VAL A 39 14.53 -7.35 -8.41
N TYR A 40 15.37 -8.37 -8.59
CA TYR A 40 16.81 -8.25 -8.37
C TYR A 40 17.60 -8.86 -9.53
N PHE A 41 18.75 -8.24 -9.82
CA PHE A 41 19.60 -8.60 -10.95
C PHE A 41 20.84 -9.34 -10.47
N LEU A 42 21.09 -10.50 -11.06
CA LEU A 42 22.33 -11.24 -10.89
C LEU A 42 23.25 -10.91 -12.06
N TYR A 43 24.05 -9.85 -11.89
CA TYR A 43 24.88 -9.26 -12.96
C TYR A 43 25.86 -10.26 -13.59
N GLU A 44 26.42 -11.17 -12.79
CA GLU A 44 27.35 -12.20 -13.27
C GLU A 44 26.71 -13.15 -14.28
N TYR A 45 25.39 -13.33 -14.23
CA TYR A 45 24.65 -14.26 -15.09
C TYR A 45 23.75 -13.55 -16.12
N SER A 46 23.66 -12.21 -16.07
CA SER A 46 22.69 -11.43 -16.86
C SER A 46 21.24 -11.91 -16.67
N ILE A 47 20.88 -12.33 -15.46
CA ILE A 47 19.54 -12.83 -15.11
C ILE A 47 18.82 -11.83 -14.22
N ALA A 48 17.55 -11.56 -14.54
CA ALA A 48 16.62 -10.87 -13.65
C ALA A 48 15.75 -11.91 -12.94
N ASN A 49 15.77 -11.90 -11.61
CA ASN A 49 14.87 -12.71 -10.80
C ASN A 49 13.69 -11.86 -10.32
N VAL A 50 12.52 -12.47 -10.33
CA VAL A 50 11.29 -11.90 -9.81
C VAL A 50 10.76 -12.83 -8.74
N ALA A 51 10.66 -12.34 -7.51
CA ALA A 51 10.07 -13.06 -6.40
C ALA A 51 8.87 -12.27 -5.87
N PRO A 52 7.81 -12.92 -5.37
CA PRO A 52 6.78 -12.23 -4.62
C PRO A 52 7.37 -11.50 -3.41
N LEU A 53 6.79 -10.34 -3.08
CA LEU A 53 7.14 -9.64 -1.85
C LEU A 53 6.43 -10.31 -0.66
N GLN A 54 7.10 -10.36 0.48
CA GLN A 54 6.54 -10.88 1.73
C GLN A 54 6.39 -9.76 2.76
N TYR A 55 5.19 -9.65 3.32
CA TYR A 55 4.84 -8.77 4.42
C TYR A 55 4.59 -9.62 5.66
N ASP A 56 5.57 -9.65 6.55
CA ASP A 56 5.57 -10.48 7.77
C ASP A 56 5.30 -11.96 7.42
N ASP A 57 4.21 -12.57 7.87
CA ASP A 57 3.86 -13.97 7.54
C ASP A 57 2.95 -14.11 6.29
N CYS A 58 2.83 -13.05 5.48
CA CYS A 58 1.94 -13.01 4.32
C CYS A 58 2.72 -12.77 3.01
N ASP A 59 2.54 -13.67 2.04
CA ASP A 59 3.21 -13.65 0.74
C ASP A 59 2.25 -13.18 -0.38
N CYS A 60 2.69 -12.18 -1.15
CA CYS A 60 1.89 -11.58 -2.21
C CYS A 60 1.61 -12.52 -3.41
N GLY A 61 2.39 -13.58 -3.58
CA GLY A 61 2.16 -14.62 -4.57
C GLY A 61 1.01 -15.55 -4.18
N TYR A 62 0.72 -15.68 -2.88
CA TYR A 62 -0.40 -16.48 -2.38
C TYR A 62 -1.64 -15.65 -2.06
N SER A 63 -1.48 -14.38 -1.65
CA SER A 63 -2.60 -13.53 -1.25
C SER A 63 -2.41 -12.07 -1.68
N ALA A 64 -3.36 -11.55 -2.45
CA ALA A 64 -3.43 -10.12 -2.76
C ALA A 64 -3.69 -9.25 -1.52
N LYS A 65 -4.17 -9.84 -0.42
CA LYS A 65 -4.63 -9.16 0.79
C LYS A 65 -3.53 -8.85 1.80
N CYS A 66 -2.27 -9.21 1.51
CA CYS A 66 -1.20 -8.93 2.46
C CYS A 66 -1.00 -7.43 2.64
N ILE A 67 -0.84 -7.03 3.89
CA ILE A 67 -0.59 -5.66 4.32
C ILE A 67 0.47 -5.63 5.41
N LYS A 68 1.12 -4.48 5.56
CA LYS A 68 2.05 -4.16 6.63
C LYS A 68 1.94 -2.69 6.98
N GLN A 69 2.16 -2.35 8.26
CA GLN A 69 2.26 -0.95 8.68
C GLN A 69 3.32 -0.22 7.86
N SER A 70 2.92 0.87 7.20
CA SER A 70 3.87 1.70 6.46
C SER A 70 4.84 2.37 7.42
N SER A 71 6.13 2.28 7.10
CA SER A 71 7.19 2.84 7.92
C SER A 71 8.28 3.44 7.06
N ILE A 72 8.97 4.45 7.60
CA ILE A 72 10.22 4.98 7.06
C ILE A 72 11.36 4.14 7.63
N TYR A 73 12.23 3.65 6.74
CA TYR A 73 13.35 2.79 7.10
C TYR A 73 14.68 3.52 6.86
N GLY A 74 15.62 3.33 7.79
CA GLY A 74 16.99 3.82 7.65
C GLY A 74 17.84 2.87 6.82
N TYR A 75 18.47 3.37 5.76
CA TYR A 75 19.46 2.62 4.99
C TYR A 75 20.83 2.66 5.70
N PRO A 76 21.63 1.57 5.73
CA PRO A 76 21.41 0.28 5.05
C PRO A 76 20.69 -0.79 5.89
N ASN A 77 20.61 -0.63 7.20
CA ASN A 77 20.19 -1.70 8.12
C ASN A 77 18.67 -1.93 8.16
N LEU A 78 17.89 -1.16 7.39
CA LEU A 78 16.42 -1.21 7.33
C LEU A 78 15.78 -1.12 8.73
N THR A 79 16.38 -0.33 9.62
CA THR A 79 15.79 -0.06 10.94
C THR A 79 14.59 0.85 10.78
N VAL A 80 13.49 0.54 11.45
CA VAL A 80 12.30 1.39 11.49
C VAL A 80 12.64 2.71 12.19
N LEU A 81 12.57 3.82 11.45
CA LEU A 81 12.76 5.17 11.98
C LEU A 81 11.45 5.80 12.44
N PHE A 82 10.38 5.54 11.70
CA PHE A 82 9.05 6.07 11.99
C PHE A 82 7.98 5.20 11.34
N SER A 83 7.03 4.68 12.12
CA SER A 83 5.81 4.07 11.60
C SER A 83 4.75 5.13 11.41
N ILE A 84 4.17 5.21 10.22
CA ILE A 84 3.22 6.26 9.86
C ILE A 84 1.84 5.85 10.40
N PRO A 85 1.27 6.52 11.41
CA PRO A 85 0.01 6.13 12.03
C PRO A 85 -1.12 6.05 11.01
N GLY A 86 -1.89 4.97 11.10
CA GLY A 86 -3.02 4.73 10.20
C GLY A 86 -2.65 4.42 8.75
N GLN A 87 -1.37 4.37 8.35
CA GLN A 87 -0.98 4.07 6.96
C GLN A 87 -0.45 2.65 6.81
N TYR A 88 -0.93 1.95 5.79
CA TYR A 88 -0.56 0.58 5.46
C TYR A 88 -0.10 0.49 4.00
N VAL A 89 0.94 -0.31 3.79
CA VAL A 89 1.34 -0.78 2.48
C VAL A 89 0.81 -2.20 2.30
N GLY A 90 0.33 -2.53 1.11
CA GLY A 90 -0.06 -3.88 0.76
C GLY A 90 0.46 -4.30 -0.61
N CYS A 91 0.22 -5.55 -0.97
CA CYS A 91 0.63 -6.08 -2.29
C CYS A 91 0.13 -5.18 -3.41
N PHE A 92 -1.14 -4.77 -3.31
CA PHE A 92 -1.79 -3.89 -4.28
C PHE A 92 -2.23 -2.57 -3.64
N PRO A 93 -2.30 -1.47 -4.42
CA PRO A 93 -2.79 -0.18 -3.94
C PRO A 93 -4.18 -0.24 -3.32
N LEU A 94 -5.03 -1.15 -3.79
CA LEU A 94 -6.37 -1.33 -3.27
C LEU A 94 -6.36 -1.72 -1.78
N GLU A 95 -5.53 -2.68 -1.38
CA GLU A 95 -5.43 -3.06 0.04
C GLU A 95 -4.82 -1.95 0.88
N SER A 96 -3.80 -1.28 0.32
CA SER A 96 -3.19 -0.13 0.98
C SER A 96 -4.25 0.93 1.30
N LEU A 97 -5.11 1.25 0.33
CA LEU A 97 -6.17 2.25 0.49
C LEU A 97 -7.27 1.81 1.47
N LEU A 98 -7.73 0.57 1.38
CA LEU A 98 -8.84 0.07 2.20
C LEU A 98 -8.47 -0.10 3.68
N GLN A 99 -7.20 -0.36 3.97
CA GLN A 99 -6.71 -0.60 5.33
C GLN A 99 -6.14 0.66 5.97
N SER A 100 -5.78 1.67 5.15
CA SER A 100 -5.26 2.92 5.66
C SER A 100 -6.38 3.88 6.09
N THR A 101 -6.01 4.79 6.99
CA THR A 101 -6.80 5.91 7.45
C THR A 101 -6.05 7.20 7.15
N LEU A 102 -6.73 8.33 7.30
CA LEU A 102 -6.13 9.65 7.16
C LEU A 102 -5.52 10.18 8.47
N GLU A 103 -5.37 9.35 9.50
CA GLU A 103 -4.98 9.75 10.86
C GLU A 103 -3.75 10.66 10.87
N CYS A 104 -2.66 10.27 10.18
CA CYS A 104 -1.46 11.09 10.10
C CYS A 104 -1.71 12.45 9.43
N PHE A 105 -2.57 12.53 8.41
CA PHE A 105 -2.84 13.78 7.68
C PHE A 105 -3.63 14.80 8.52
N TYR A 106 -4.30 14.36 9.58
CA TYR A 106 -4.97 15.23 10.54
C TYR A 106 -4.13 15.51 11.80
N ASN A 107 -2.87 15.06 11.84
CA ASN A 107 -1.95 15.29 12.94
C ASN A 107 -0.72 16.07 12.43
N GLN A 108 -0.64 17.36 12.76
CA GLN A 108 0.44 18.23 12.27
C GLN A 108 1.83 17.69 12.61
N THR A 109 2.03 17.16 13.82
CA THR A 109 3.31 16.55 14.22
C THR A 109 3.67 15.37 13.31
N CYS A 110 2.69 14.54 12.93
CA CYS A 110 2.93 13.44 12.01
C CYS A 110 3.31 13.93 10.61
N VAL A 111 2.59 14.93 10.10
CA VAL A 111 2.87 15.58 8.82
C VAL A 111 4.28 16.20 8.81
N ASP A 112 4.67 16.89 9.88
CA ASP A 112 6.00 17.49 10.01
C ASP A 112 7.11 16.42 9.99
N ILE A 113 6.90 15.28 10.67
CA ILE A 113 7.83 14.15 10.62
C ILE A 113 7.92 13.60 9.19
N LEU A 114 6.80 13.40 8.50
CA LEU A 114 6.80 12.95 7.10
C LEU A 114 7.57 13.93 6.20
N HIS A 115 7.35 15.23 6.35
CA HIS A 115 8.07 16.27 5.62
C HIS A 115 9.57 16.24 5.88
N SER A 116 10.03 15.88 7.09
CA SER A 116 11.46 15.76 7.37
C SER A 116 12.16 14.65 6.58
N TYR A 117 11.42 13.60 6.19
CA TYR A 117 11.93 12.49 5.39
C TYR A 117 11.70 12.63 3.89
N LEU A 118 10.69 13.39 3.49
CA LEU A 118 10.34 13.62 2.10
C LEU A 118 11.07 14.89 1.61
N VAL A 119 12.05 14.72 0.72
CA VAL A 119 12.69 15.85 0.02
C VAL A 119 11.67 16.45 -0.95
N PHE A 120 10.79 17.31 -0.44
CA PHE A 120 9.87 18.08 -1.26
C PHE A 120 10.63 19.26 -1.90
N ASN A 121 11.10 19.08 -3.14
CA ASN A 121 11.48 20.21 -3.99
C ASN A 121 10.26 20.96 -4.57
N SER A 122 9.04 20.52 -4.23
CA SER A 122 7.79 21.16 -4.62
C SER A 122 6.89 21.30 -3.40
N SER A 123 6.51 22.53 -3.08
CA SER A 123 5.41 22.81 -2.16
C SER A 123 4.16 22.10 -2.68
N MET A 124 3.59 21.20 -1.89
CA MET A 124 2.25 20.69 -2.17
C MET A 124 1.28 21.87 -2.00
N ASN A 125 0.89 22.49 -3.12
CA ASN A 125 -0.21 23.46 -3.14
C ASN A 125 -1.50 22.67 -2.90
N VAL A 126 -1.77 22.38 -1.64
CA VAL A 126 -3.07 21.85 -1.22
C VAL A 126 -3.99 23.07 -1.08
N THR A 127 -4.66 23.42 -2.18
CA THR A 127 -5.81 24.33 -2.09
C THR A 127 -6.94 23.54 -1.44
N ALA A 128 -7.51 24.06 -0.36
CA ALA A 128 -8.75 23.51 0.16
C ALA A 128 -9.81 23.55 -0.95
N LEU A 129 -10.61 22.49 -1.06
CA LEU A 129 -11.81 22.51 -1.87
C LEU A 129 -12.86 23.28 -1.05
N ASP A 130 -13.15 24.50 -1.51
CA ASP A 130 -14.30 25.30 -1.06
C ASP A 130 -15.64 24.66 -1.47
#